data_AF-A0A382QLS4-F1
#
_entry.id   AF-A0A382QLS4-F1
#
_cell.length_a   1.000
_cell.length_b   1.000
_cell.length_c   1.000
_cell.angle_alpha   90.00
_cell.angle_beta   90.00
_cell.angle_gamma   90.00
#
_symmetry.space_group_name_H-M   'P 1'
#
loop_
_entity.id
_entity.type
_entity.pdbx_description
1 polymer ?
#
loop_
_entity_poly.entity_id
_entity_poly.type
_entity_poly.pdbx_seq_one_letter_code
_entity_poly.pdbx_strand_id
1 'polypeptide(L)'
;MDNAMADKKISLTTQILMAMLLGAIFGILLNVFAANSGWIQNFIVDGALGVVGAVFIAALKMMVVPLVFVSLVCGVTNMGDISALGRIGGKALGIYIITTAIAISIALLLASVVSPGAGFAITDVTVDFAARQAPPLSQVLIDLVPSNPVAALARGEMLQIIVFALLLGVAITASGDRGRYVLDIFTGLNSVIMQMVWIVVRIAPAGVFCLIARTFSTEGVEAFI
;
A
#
# COMPACT_ATOMS: atom_id res chain seq x y z
N MET A 1 44.42 -4.95 -24.14
CA MET A 1 44.73 -4.25 -22.88
C MET A 1 43.68 -3.18 -22.73
N ASP A 2 42.49 -3.60 -22.32
CA ASP A 2 42.03 -3.63 -20.94
C ASP A 2 41.41 -2.29 -20.51
N ASN A 3 40.08 -2.34 -20.46
CA ASN A 3 39.25 -1.85 -19.38
C ASN A 3 39.15 -0.34 -19.12
N ALA A 4 37.95 0.19 -19.41
CA ALA A 4 37.33 1.20 -18.57
C ALA A 4 35.80 1.02 -18.63
N MET A 5 35.34 -0.01 -17.91
CA MET A 5 34.03 -0.16 -17.27
C MET A 5 32.90 0.75 -17.79
N ALA A 6 32.05 0.19 -18.65
CA ALA A 6 30.69 0.67 -18.84
C ALA A 6 29.93 0.50 -17.51
N ASP A 7 29.68 1.62 -16.84
CA ASP A 7 29.05 1.73 -15.54
C ASP A 7 27.61 1.16 -15.59
N LYS A 8 27.47 -0.12 -15.22
CA LYS A 8 26.19 -0.84 -15.25
C LYS A 8 25.36 -0.38 -14.06
N LYS A 9 24.65 0.75 -14.23
CA LYS A 9 23.70 1.27 -13.23
C LYS A 9 22.71 0.18 -12.84
N ILE A 10 22.78 -0.26 -11.59
CA ILE A 10 21.93 -1.30 -11.01
C ILE A 10 20.47 -0.86 -11.10
N SER A 11 19.58 -1.75 -11.54
CA SER A 11 18.15 -1.44 -11.64
C SER A 11 17.55 -1.16 -10.26
N LEU A 12 16.56 -0.26 -10.18
CA LEU A 12 15.92 0.10 -8.92
C LEU A 12 15.24 -1.11 -8.25
N THR A 13 14.67 -2.01 -9.06
CA THR A 13 14.14 -3.30 -8.58
C THR A 13 15.23 -4.14 -7.91
N THR A 14 16.40 -4.25 -8.52
CA THR A 14 17.54 -4.97 -7.94
C THR A 14 18.04 -4.30 -6.66
N GLN A 15 18.04 -2.96 -6.59
CA GLN A 15 18.40 -2.23 -5.38
C GLN A 15 17.43 -2.51 -4.22
N ILE A 16 16.12 -2.54 -4.49
CA ILE A 16 15.12 -2.88 -3.47
C ILE A 16 15.29 -4.32 -3.00
N LEU A 17 15.48 -5.29 -3.92
CA LEU A 17 15.70 -6.69 -3.56
C LEU A 17 16.97 -6.88 -2.72
N MET A 18 18.07 -6.23 -3.10
CA MET A 18 19.30 -6.26 -2.30
C MET A 18 19.11 -5.58 -0.94
N ALA A 19 18.39 -4.46 -0.87
CA ALA A 19 18.07 -3.79 0.37
C ALA A 19 17.20 -4.65 1.31
N MET A 20 16.24 -5.41 0.76
CA MET A 20 15.45 -6.37 1.53
C MET A 20 16.32 -7.48 2.12
N LEU A 21 17.17 -8.10 1.29
CA LEU A 21 18.06 -9.18 1.75
C LEU A 21 19.07 -8.69 2.79
N LEU A 22 19.73 -7.56 2.52
CA LEU A 22 20.67 -6.95 3.45
C LEU A 22 19.97 -6.51 4.74
N GLY A 23 18.75 -5.98 4.64
CA GLY A 23 17.94 -5.59 5.81
C GLY A 23 17.58 -6.79 6.65
N ALA A 24 17.18 -7.91 6.04
CA ALA A 24 16.87 -9.14 6.76
C ALA A 24 18.12 -9.69 7.46
N ILE A 25 19.25 -9.82 6.76
CA ILE A 25 20.52 -10.28 7.35
C ILE A 25 20.94 -9.37 8.52
N PHE A 26 20.88 -8.05 8.31
CA PHE A 26 21.25 -7.08 9.34
C PHE A 26 20.31 -7.14 10.56
N GLY A 27 19.00 -7.26 10.36
CA GLY A 27 18.02 -7.42 11.42
C GLY A 27 18.22 -8.70 12.23
N ILE A 28 18.53 -9.82 11.58
CA ILE A 28 18.83 -11.10 12.24
C ILE A 28 20.11 -10.99 13.08
N LEU A 29 21.17 -10.41 12.52
CA LEU A 29 22.40 -10.17 13.26
C LEU A 29 22.15 -9.29 14.49
N LEU A 30 21.36 -8.23 14.36
CA LEU A 30 20.97 -7.40 15.50
C LEU A 30 20.15 -8.18 16.53
N ASN A 31 19.22 -9.03 16.11
CA ASN A 31 18.46 -9.86 17.03
C ASN A 31 19.37 -10.81 17.84
N VAL A 32 20.27 -11.53 17.17
CA VAL A 32 21.16 -12.53 17.80
C VAL A 32 22.24 -11.89 18.67
N PHE A 33 22.89 -10.82 18.19
CA PHE A 33 24.02 -10.18 18.88
C PHE A 33 23.59 -9.09 19.88
N ALA A 34 22.43 -8.45 19.69
CA ALA A 34 21.99 -7.31 20.48
C ALA A 34 20.82 -7.58 21.43
N ALA A 35 20.32 -8.84 21.54
CA ALA A 35 19.28 -9.23 22.50
C ALA A 35 19.58 -8.83 23.97
N ASN A 36 20.85 -8.66 24.34
CA ASN A 36 21.29 -8.32 25.71
C ASN A 36 21.82 -6.89 25.89
N SER A 37 21.70 -6.01 24.89
CA SER A 37 22.33 -4.67 24.90
C SER A 37 21.28 -3.56 24.74
N GLY A 38 20.77 -3.03 25.85
CA GLY A 38 19.70 -2.00 25.84
C GLY A 38 20.02 -0.70 25.09
N TRP A 39 21.29 -0.40 24.81
CA TRP A 39 21.68 0.76 24.00
C TRP A 39 21.45 0.56 22.49
N ILE A 40 21.64 -0.65 21.98
CA ILE A 40 21.51 -0.96 20.54
C ILE A 40 20.03 -0.99 20.14
N GLN A 41 19.16 -1.55 20.98
CA GLN A 41 17.72 -1.57 20.72
C GLN A 41 17.14 -0.15 20.69
N ASN A 42 17.44 0.68 21.69
CA ASN A 42 16.86 2.03 21.77
C ASN A 42 17.40 2.99 20.70
N PHE A 43 18.72 2.98 20.42
CA PHE A 43 19.31 3.97 19.50
C PHE A 43 19.34 3.50 18.03
N ILE A 44 19.64 2.23 17.77
CA ILE A 44 19.78 1.72 16.40
C ILE A 44 18.44 1.21 15.89
N VAL A 45 17.74 0.39 16.66
CA VAL A 45 16.49 -0.27 16.21
C VAL A 45 15.30 0.70 16.25
N ASP A 46 15.03 1.32 17.39
CA ASP A 46 13.89 2.24 17.52
C ASP A 46 14.23 3.68 17.09
N GLY A 47 15.48 4.11 17.26
CA GLY A 47 15.97 5.39 16.78
C GLY A 47 16.18 5.41 15.26
N ALA A 48 17.35 4.99 14.79
CA ALA A 48 17.73 5.16 13.40
C ALA A 48 16.84 4.37 12.42
N LEU A 49 16.67 3.06 12.63
CA LEU A 49 15.89 2.21 11.72
C LEU A 49 14.38 2.50 11.84
N GLY A 50 13.88 2.67 13.07
CA GLY A 50 12.49 2.99 13.35
C GLY A 50 12.05 4.33 12.77
N VAL A 51 12.80 5.40 12.99
CA VAL A 51 12.47 6.73 12.45
C VAL A 51 12.52 6.74 10.92
N VAL A 52 13.57 6.20 10.32
CA VAL A 52 13.69 6.17 8.84
C VAL A 52 12.58 5.31 8.22
N GLY A 53 12.28 4.16 8.82
CA GLY A 53 11.18 3.29 8.37
C GLY A 53 9.81 3.98 8.50
N ALA A 54 9.54 4.62 9.64
CA ALA A 54 8.29 5.33 9.87
C ALA A 54 8.10 6.53 8.92
N VAL A 55 9.16 7.32 8.71
CA VAL A 55 9.16 8.43 7.74
C VAL A 55 8.90 7.92 6.33
N PHE A 56 9.50 6.79 5.94
CA PHE A 56 9.26 6.18 4.63
C PHE A 56 7.80 5.74 4.45
N ILE A 57 7.22 5.04 5.43
CA ILE A 57 5.80 4.66 5.40
C ILE A 57 4.89 5.90 5.37
N ALA A 58 5.20 6.94 6.14
CA ALA A 58 4.46 8.18 6.14
C ALA A 58 4.51 8.87 4.77
N ALA A 59 5.69 8.90 4.14
CA ALA A 59 5.87 9.44 2.78
C ALA A 59 5.05 8.66 1.75
N LEU A 60 5.01 7.31 1.83
CA LEU A 60 4.17 6.50 0.96
C LEU A 60 2.67 6.80 1.18
N LYS A 61 2.22 6.81 2.44
CA LYS A 61 0.82 7.08 2.80
C LYS A 61 0.36 8.47 2.34
N MET A 62 1.23 9.48 2.46
CA MET A 62 0.97 10.85 1.99
C MET A 62 0.66 10.90 0.49
N MET A 63 1.30 10.05 -0.31
CA MET A 63 1.10 10.02 -1.77
C MET A 63 -0.19 9.31 -2.20
N VAL A 64 -0.71 8.38 -1.39
CA VAL A 64 -1.83 7.51 -1.78
C VAL A 64 -3.09 8.33 -2.11
N VAL A 65 -3.49 9.24 -1.21
CA VAL A 65 -4.75 9.98 -1.37
C VAL A 65 -4.72 10.92 -2.59
N PRO A 66 -3.72 11.81 -2.76
CA PRO A 66 -3.66 12.69 -3.93
C PRO A 66 -3.52 11.92 -5.24
N LEU A 67 -2.69 10.86 -5.26
CA LEU A 67 -2.47 10.05 -6.45
C LEU A 67 -3.75 9.37 -6.90
N VAL A 68 -4.45 8.69 -5.99
CA VAL A 68 -5.68 7.97 -6.33
C VAL A 68 -6.76 8.94 -6.82
N PHE A 69 -6.96 10.06 -6.13
CA PHE A 69 -7.96 11.06 -6.54
C PHE A 69 -7.68 11.61 -7.95
N VAL A 70 -6.47 12.15 -8.17
CA VAL A 70 -6.13 12.82 -9.43
C VAL A 70 -6.01 11.82 -10.58
N SER A 71 -5.40 10.66 -10.34
CA SER A 71 -5.23 9.63 -11.36
C SER A 71 -6.55 9.02 -11.78
N LEU A 72 -7.51 8.82 -10.87
CA LEU A 72 -8.83 8.31 -11.23
C LEU A 72 -9.64 9.34 -12.01
N VAL A 73 -9.62 10.61 -11.60
CA VAL A 73 -10.28 11.68 -12.38
C VAL A 73 -9.73 11.68 -13.81
N CYS A 74 -8.40 11.73 -13.98
CA CYS A 74 -7.76 11.68 -15.30
C CYS A 74 -8.07 10.40 -16.07
N GLY A 75 -8.09 9.25 -15.38
CA GLY A 75 -8.33 7.94 -15.99
C GLY A 75 -9.74 7.84 -16.58
N VAL A 76 -10.75 8.31 -15.84
CA VAL A 76 -12.14 8.32 -16.29
C VAL A 76 -12.35 9.33 -17.42
N THR A 77 -11.79 10.53 -17.31
CA THR A 77 -11.95 11.56 -18.35
C THR A 77 -11.30 11.18 -19.66
N ASN A 78 -10.14 10.50 -19.62
CA ASN A 78 -9.44 10.04 -20.81
C ASN A 78 -10.13 8.88 -21.53
N MET A 79 -11.03 8.14 -20.85
CA MET A 79 -11.84 7.12 -21.49
C MET A 79 -12.89 7.70 -22.44
N GLY A 80 -13.37 8.93 -22.21
CA GLY A 80 -14.32 9.65 -23.06
C GLY A 80 -15.75 9.07 -23.15
N ASP A 81 -15.92 7.77 -22.89
CA ASP A 81 -17.20 7.06 -22.95
C ASP A 81 -17.61 6.51 -21.56
N ILE A 82 -18.72 7.04 -21.05
CA ILE A 82 -19.33 6.64 -19.77
C ILE A 82 -19.79 5.18 -19.80
N SER A 83 -20.24 4.68 -20.96
CA SER A 83 -20.69 3.29 -21.13
C SER A 83 -19.51 2.32 -21.03
N ALA A 84 -18.36 2.71 -21.57
CA ALA A 84 -17.13 1.95 -21.45
C ALA A 84 -16.68 1.82 -19.98
N LEU A 85 -16.82 2.89 -19.18
CA LEU A 85 -16.49 2.88 -17.75
C LEU A 85 -17.30 1.83 -16.99
N GLY A 86 -18.62 1.81 -17.18
CA GLY A 86 -19.49 0.83 -16.51
C GLY A 86 -19.16 -0.62 -16.88
N ARG A 87 -18.88 -0.87 -18.17
CA ARG A 87 -18.48 -2.21 -18.65
C ARG A 87 -17.13 -2.65 -18.08
N ILE A 88 -16.15 -1.75 -18.01
CA ILE A 88 -14.82 -2.05 -17.48
C ILE A 88 -14.88 -2.24 -15.96
N GLY A 89 -15.59 -1.36 -15.24
CA GLY A 89 -15.82 -1.49 -13.81
C GLY A 89 -16.53 -2.80 -13.44
N GLY A 90 -17.60 -3.15 -14.18
CA GLY A 90 -18.30 -4.42 -13.97
C GLY A 90 -17.43 -5.65 -14.23
N LYS A 91 -16.62 -5.63 -15.30
CA LYS A 91 -15.64 -6.70 -15.58
C LYS A 91 -14.57 -6.80 -14.49
N ALA A 92 -14.04 -5.66 -14.03
CA ALA A 92 -13.04 -5.62 -12.97
C ALA A 92 -13.60 -6.16 -11.65
N LEU A 93 -14.82 -5.76 -11.28
CA LEU A 93 -15.51 -6.26 -10.08
C LEU A 93 -15.75 -7.78 -10.16
N GLY A 94 -16.23 -8.25 -11.32
CA GLY A 94 -16.42 -9.69 -11.55
C GLY A 94 -15.11 -10.48 -11.43
N ILE A 95 -14.03 -10.00 -12.05
CA ILE A 95 -12.70 -10.61 -11.92
C ILE A 95 -12.26 -10.61 -10.45
N TYR A 96 -12.42 -9.49 -9.73
CA TYR A 96 -12.01 -9.36 -8.34
C TYR A 96 -12.75 -10.32 -7.40
N ILE A 97 -14.07 -10.46 -7.56
CA ILE A 97 -14.88 -11.40 -6.77
C ILE A 97 -14.43 -12.84 -7.04
N ILE A 98 -14.24 -13.21 -8.30
CA ILE A 98 -13.85 -14.58 -8.69
C ILE A 98 -12.45 -14.90 -8.16
N THR A 99 -11.46 -14.02 -8.35
CA THR A 99 -10.10 -14.27 -7.87
C THR A 99 -10.02 -14.31 -6.35
N THR A 100 -10.80 -13.47 -5.66
CA THR A 100 -10.90 -13.49 -4.19
C THR A 100 -11.54 -14.79 -3.70
N ALA A 101 -12.61 -15.26 -4.34
CA ALA A 101 -13.25 -16.53 -3.99
C ALA A 101 -12.29 -17.72 -4.18
N ILE A 102 -11.51 -17.72 -5.28
CA ILE A 102 -10.48 -18.74 -5.53
C ILE A 102 -9.39 -18.67 -4.46
N ALA A 103 -8.89 -17.48 -4.13
CA ALA A 103 -7.85 -17.29 -3.13
C ALA A 103 -8.30 -17.76 -1.73
N ILE A 104 -9.52 -17.40 -1.31
CA ILE A 104 -10.11 -17.84 -0.03
C ILE A 104 -10.26 -19.36 -0.01
N SER A 105 -10.74 -19.95 -1.11
CA SER A 105 -10.90 -21.41 -1.20
C SER A 105 -9.57 -22.14 -1.05
N ILE A 106 -8.52 -21.68 -1.73
CA ILE A 106 -7.17 -22.23 -1.61
C ILE A 106 -6.63 -22.04 -0.19
N ALA A 107 -6.81 -20.85 0.40
CA ALA A 107 -6.36 -20.55 1.76
C ALA A 107 -7.02 -21.47 2.79
N LEU A 108 -8.34 -21.68 2.71
CA LEU A 108 -9.09 -22.57 3.61
C LEU A 108 -8.69 -24.04 3.44
N LEU A 109 -8.46 -24.49 2.20
CA LEU A 109 -7.97 -25.85 1.94
C LEU A 109 -6.59 -26.07 2.56
N LEU A 110 -5.64 -25.16 2.32
CA LEU A 110 -4.30 -25.26 2.90
C LEU A 110 -4.32 -25.16 4.42
N ALA A 111 -5.11 -24.23 5.00
CA ALA A 111 -5.25 -24.10 6.43
C ALA A 111 -5.83 -25.38 7.07
N SER A 112 -6.79 -26.02 6.41
CA SER A 112 -7.37 -27.29 6.90
C SER A 112 -6.39 -28.46 6.82
N VAL A 113 -5.56 -28.53 5.77
CA VAL A 113 -4.58 -29.63 5.59
C VAL A 113 -3.36 -29.46 6.49
N VAL A 114 -2.79 -28.25 6.55
CA VAL A 114 -1.58 -27.95 7.34
C VAL A 114 -1.91 -27.80 8.82
N SER A 115 -3.14 -27.37 9.15
CA SER A 115 -3.61 -27.12 10.53
C SER A 115 -2.59 -26.30 11.36
N PRO A 116 -2.16 -25.11 10.87
CA PRO A 116 -1.20 -24.29 11.60
C PRO A 116 -1.77 -23.90 12.97
N GLY A 117 -1.08 -24.28 14.05
CA GLY A 117 -1.53 -24.07 15.44
C GLY A 117 -2.08 -25.33 16.14
N ALA A 118 -2.21 -26.47 15.46
CA ALA A 118 -2.52 -27.74 16.11
C ALA A 118 -1.42 -28.10 17.13
N GLY A 119 -1.74 -27.99 18.43
CA GLY A 119 -0.81 -28.22 19.54
C GLY A 119 -0.37 -26.93 20.29
N PHE A 120 -0.69 -25.75 19.77
CA PHE A 120 -0.45 -24.46 20.45
C PHE A 120 -1.72 -24.03 21.19
N ALA A 121 -1.91 -24.51 22.42
CA ALA A 121 -2.97 -24.02 23.29
C ALA A 121 -2.47 -22.76 24.01
N ILE A 122 -2.88 -21.58 23.53
CA ILE A 122 -2.71 -20.35 24.30
C ILE A 122 -3.73 -20.39 25.44
N THR A 123 -3.34 -20.99 26.57
CA THR A 123 -4.21 -21.22 27.72
C THR A 123 -4.43 -19.99 28.60
N ASP A 124 -3.69 -18.89 28.37
CA ASP A 124 -3.55 -17.82 29.35
C ASP A 124 -3.62 -16.39 28.78
N VAL A 125 -4.47 -16.17 27.77
CA VAL A 125 -4.83 -14.81 27.40
C VAL A 125 -6.35 -14.69 27.37
N THR A 126 -6.91 -14.17 28.46
CA THR A 126 -8.23 -13.54 28.48
C THR A 126 -8.17 -12.26 27.63
N VAL A 127 -8.04 -12.42 26.31
CA VAL A 127 -8.30 -11.32 25.38
C VAL A 127 -9.81 -11.14 25.37
N ASP A 128 -10.31 -10.08 25.98
CA ASP A 128 -11.70 -9.66 25.81
C ASP A 128 -11.90 -9.15 24.37
N PHE A 129 -11.93 -10.09 23.43
CA PHE A 129 -12.09 -9.80 22.02
C PHE A 129 -13.58 -9.67 21.72
N ALA A 130 -14.11 -8.48 21.94
CA ALA A 130 -15.45 -8.12 21.48
C ALA A 130 -15.45 -8.04 19.95
N ALA A 131 -15.98 -9.09 19.30
CA ALA A 131 -16.14 -9.10 17.84
C ALA A 131 -16.99 -7.90 17.41
N ARG A 132 -16.43 -7.01 16.59
CA ARG A 132 -17.20 -5.92 15.98
C ARG A 132 -18.23 -6.53 15.04
N GLN A 133 -19.49 -6.19 15.24
CA GLN A 133 -20.55 -6.61 14.32
C GLN A 133 -20.29 -6.00 12.94
N ALA A 134 -20.34 -6.83 11.91
CA ALA A 134 -20.21 -6.38 10.54
C ALA A 134 -21.40 -5.44 10.21
N PRO A 135 -21.15 -4.24 9.67
CA PRO A 135 -22.22 -3.36 9.24
C PRO A 135 -23.06 -4.06 8.16
N PRO A 136 -24.39 -3.82 8.13
CA PRO A 136 -25.23 -4.39 7.10
C PRO A 136 -24.81 -3.87 5.72
N LEU A 137 -24.98 -4.69 4.69
CA LEU A 137 -24.57 -4.35 3.32
C LEU A 137 -25.22 -3.05 2.81
N SER A 138 -26.45 -2.77 3.26
CA SER A 138 -27.15 -1.51 2.98
C SER A 138 -26.38 -0.30 3.51
N GLN A 139 -25.83 -0.38 4.72
CA GLN A 139 -25.04 0.69 5.30
C GLN A 139 -23.73 0.90 4.53
N VAL A 140 -23.07 -0.18 4.12
CA VAL A 140 -21.85 -0.10 3.29
C VAL A 140 -22.12 0.59 1.95
N LEU A 141 -23.28 0.31 1.32
CA LEU A 141 -23.71 0.96 0.07
C LEU A 141 -24.05 2.44 0.28
N ILE A 142 -24.61 2.82 1.42
CA ILE A 142 -24.90 4.22 1.77
C ILE A 142 -23.59 4.98 2.01
N ASP A 143 -22.67 4.39 2.78
CA ASP A 143 -21.39 4.99 3.15
C ASP A 143 -20.40 5.12 1.97
N LEU A 144 -20.73 4.50 0.84
CA LEU A 144 -20.01 4.59 -0.42
C LEU A 144 -20.05 6.02 -1.00
N VAL A 145 -21.14 6.75 -0.76
CA VAL A 145 -21.29 8.15 -1.19
C VAL A 145 -20.94 9.08 -0.02
N PRO A 146 -19.84 9.86 -0.10
CA PRO A 146 -19.47 10.76 0.98
C PRO A 146 -20.47 11.91 1.11
N SER A 147 -20.83 12.26 2.35
CA SER A 147 -21.55 13.51 2.66
C SER A 147 -20.68 14.75 2.44
N ASN A 148 -19.37 14.62 2.61
CA ASN A 148 -18.39 15.68 2.35
C ASN A 148 -17.11 15.09 1.72
N PRO A 149 -16.83 15.33 0.43
CA PRO A 149 -15.68 14.76 -0.26
C PRO A 149 -14.34 15.31 0.27
N VAL A 150 -14.30 16.55 0.75
CA VAL A 150 -13.09 17.14 1.34
C VAL A 150 -12.77 16.45 2.68
N ALA A 151 -13.78 16.15 3.48
CA ALA A 151 -13.60 15.37 4.71
C ALA A 151 -13.18 13.91 4.42
N ALA A 152 -13.67 13.31 3.33
CA ALA A 152 -13.25 11.99 2.90
C ALA A 152 -11.77 11.97 2.48
N LEU A 153 -11.32 12.97 1.72
CA LEU A 153 -9.92 13.16 1.35
C LEU A 153 -9.02 13.35 2.60
N ALA A 154 -9.46 14.17 3.56
CA ALA A 154 -8.69 14.42 4.78
C ALA A 154 -8.57 13.18 5.69
N ARG A 155 -9.63 12.37 5.78
CA ARG A 155 -9.66 11.15 6.59
C ARG A 155 -9.07 9.93 5.88
N GLY A 156 -8.80 10.02 4.58
CA GLY A 156 -8.28 8.89 3.79
C GLY A 156 -9.32 7.80 3.55
N GLU A 157 -10.61 8.15 3.48
CA GLU A 157 -11.70 7.22 3.23
C GLU A 157 -11.70 6.78 1.75
N MET A 158 -10.87 5.79 1.42
CA MET A 158 -10.53 5.42 0.05
C MET A 158 -11.76 5.12 -0.82
N LEU A 159 -12.73 4.37 -0.32
CA LEU A 159 -13.94 4.02 -1.07
C LEU A 159 -14.72 5.27 -1.49
N GLN A 160 -14.89 6.21 -0.56
CA GLN A 160 -15.58 7.48 -0.80
C GLN A 160 -14.81 8.37 -1.78
N ILE A 161 -13.47 8.43 -1.64
CA ILE A 161 -12.60 9.18 -2.55
C ILE A 161 -12.72 8.64 -3.98
N ILE A 162 -12.70 7.32 -4.15
CA ILE A 162 -12.84 6.66 -5.45
C ILE A 162 -14.18 7.04 -6.09
N VAL A 163 -15.28 6.89 -5.36
CA VAL A 163 -16.63 7.19 -5.89
C VAL A 163 -16.77 8.64 -6.30
N PHE A 164 -16.30 9.55 -5.44
CA PHE A 164 -16.31 10.98 -5.76
C PHE A 164 -15.43 11.29 -6.99
N ALA A 165 -14.23 10.72 -7.08
CA ALA A 165 -13.33 10.89 -8.22
C ALA A 165 -13.95 10.39 -9.53
N LEU A 166 -14.64 9.24 -9.50
CA LEU A 166 -15.35 8.68 -10.66
C LEU A 166 -16.49 9.61 -11.10
N LEU A 167 -17.34 10.06 -10.17
CA LEU A 167 -18.45 10.98 -10.46
C LEU A 167 -17.94 12.32 -11.01
N LEU A 168 -16.86 12.86 -10.43
CA LEU A 168 -16.23 14.08 -10.89
C LEU A 168 -15.66 13.90 -12.30
N GLY A 169 -14.97 12.80 -12.57
CA GLY A 169 -14.46 12.47 -13.89
C GLY A 169 -15.56 12.37 -14.93
N VAL A 170 -16.68 11.70 -14.61
CA VAL A 170 -17.85 11.62 -15.48
C VAL A 170 -18.46 13.02 -15.73
N ALA A 171 -18.57 13.85 -14.70
CA ALA A 171 -19.10 15.21 -14.83
C ALA A 171 -18.21 16.11 -15.70
N ILE A 172 -16.88 15.98 -15.58
CA ILE A 172 -15.91 16.68 -16.44
C ILE A 172 -16.10 16.25 -17.89
N THR A 173 -16.19 14.95 -18.18
CA THR A 173 -16.43 14.43 -19.54
C THR A 173 -17.76 14.92 -20.11
N ALA A 174 -18.82 14.92 -19.31
CA ALA A 174 -20.14 15.38 -19.72
C ALA A 174 -20.23 16.91 -19.95
N SER A 175 -19.28 17.69 -19.42
CA SER A 175 -19.26 19.15 -19.52
C SER A 175 -18.67 19.69 -20.84
N GLY A 176 -18.25 18.81 -21.76
CA GLY A 176 -17.73 19.17 -23.08
C GLY A 176 -16.52 20.11 -23.01
N ASP A 177 -16.56 21.21 -23.77
CA ASP A 177 -15.45 22.16 -23.89
C ASP A 177 -15.04 22.80 -22.55
N ARG A 178 -16.00 23.04 -21.64
CA ARG A 178 -15.68 23.55 -20.29
C ARG A 178 -14.96 22.51 -19.44
N GLY A 179 -15.31 21.24 -19.62
CA GLY A 179 -14.63 20.12 -18.97
C GLY A 179 -13.17 20.00 -19.41
N ARG A 180 -12.84 20.38 -20.66
CA ARG A 180 -11.48 20.30 -21.19
C ARG A 180 -10.47 21.12 -20.37
N TYR A 181 -10.83 22.34 -19.98
CA TYR A 181 -9.95 23.18 -19.14
C TYR A 181 -9.67 22.54 -17.79
N VAL A 182 -10.68 21.90 -17.18
CA VAL A 182 -10.52 21.19 -15.90
C VAL A 182 -9.64 19.95 -16.08
N LEU A 183 -9.85 19.20 -17.16
CA LEU A 183 -9.03 18.04 -17.50
C LEU A 183 -7.54 18.41 -17.66
N ASP A 184 -7.23 19.53 -18.32
CA ASP A 184 -5.85 19.96 -18.53
C ASP A 184 -5.16 20.26 -17.19
N ILE A 185 -5.87 20.87 -16.23
CA ILE A 185 -5.38 21.09 -14.86
C ILE A 185 -5.10 19.75 -14.16
N PHE A 186 -6.05 18.82 -14.20
CA PHE A 186 -5.89 17.50 -13.57
C PHE A 186 -4.75 16.70 -14.21
N THR A 187 -4.57 16.81 -15.52
CA THR A 187 -3.47 16.16 -16.25
C THR A 187 -2.12 16.72 -15.81
N GLY A 188 -1.99 18.04 -15.72
CA GLY A 188 -0.79 18.68 -15.17
C GLY A 188 -0.50 18.27 -13.74
N LEU A 189 -1.54 18.23 -12.89
CA LEU A 189 -1.43 17.79 -11.50
C LEU A 189 -1.00 16.32 -11.41
N ASN A 190 -1.53 15.45 -12.27
CA ASN A 190 -1.15 14.03 -12.34
C ASN A 190 0.34 13.90 -12.67
N SER A 191 0.86 14.66 -13.64
CA SER A 191 2.29 14.66 -13.97
C SER A 191 3.16 15.09 -12.79
N VAL A 192 2.76 16.12 -12.04
CA VAL A 192 3.48 16.58 -10.85
C VAL A 192 3.46 15.54 -9.72
N ILE A 193 2.30 14.94 -9.44
CA ILE A 193 2.16 13.89 -8.43
C ILE A 193 3.01 12.67 -8.82
N MET A 194 3.04 12.30 -10.10
CA MET A 194 3.92 11.21 -10.57
C MET A 194 5.41 11.53 -10.36
N GLN A 195 5.84 12.78 -10.53
CA GLN A 195 7.22 13.18 -10.18
C GLN A 195 7.49 13.04 -8.67
N MET A 196 6.53 13.41 -7.81
CA MET A 196 6.65 13.18 -6.37
C MET A 196 6.75 11.68 -6.04
N VAL A 197 5.97 10.82 -6.71
CA VAL A 197 6.07 9.36 -6.56
C VAL A 197 7.49 8.88 -6.88
N TRP A 198 8.10 9.37 -7.96
CA TRP A 198 9.47 9.01 -8.33
C TRP A 198 10.51 9.40 -7.27
N ILE A 199 10.32 10.55 -6.60
CA ILE A 199 11.20 10.97 -5.49
C ILE A 199 11.10 9.97 -4.33
N VAL A 200 9.88 9.59 -3.93
CA VAL A 200 9.66 8.63 -2.84
C VAL A 200 10.20 7.24 -3.20
N VAL A 201 9.96 6.78 -4.43
CA VAL A 201 10.46 5.48 -4.94
C VAL A 201 11.99 5.43 -4.96
N ARG A 202 12.67 6.55 -5.22
CA ARG A 202 14.14 6.61 -5.18
C ARG A 202 14.71 6.42 -3.77
N ILE A 203 13.95 6.80 -2.74
CA ILE A 203 14.31 6.62 -1.32
C ILE A 203 13.94 5.20 -0.84
N ALA A 204 13.12 4.46 -1.61
CA ALA A 204 12.61 3.15 -1.22
C ALA A 204 13.67 2.11 -0.84
N PRO A 205 14.83 1.96 -1.50
CA PRO A 205 15.83 0.98 -1.08
C PRO A 205 16.28 1.21 0.37
N ALA A 206 16.51 2.47 0.78
CA ALA A 206 16.90 2.79 2.15
C ALA A 206 15.75 2.57 3.14
N GLY A 207 14.53 2.99 2.78
CA GLY A 207 13.34 2.81 3.62
C GLY A 207 12.98 1.34 3.85
N VAL A 208 13.01 0.53 2.79
CA VAL A 208 12.74 -0.91 2.84
C VAL A 208 13.82 -1.64 3.65
N PHE A 209 15.10 -1.29 3.47
CA PHE A 209 16.17 -1.83 4.32
C PHE A 209 15.87 -1.59 5.81
N CYS A 210 15.53 -0.35 6.19
CA CYS A 210 15.29 0.00 7.59
C CYS A 210 14.05 -0.70 8.16
N LEU A 211 12.98 -0.80 7.38
CA LEU A 211 11.75 -1.49 7.79
C LEU A 211 11.99 -2.98 8.01
N ILE A 212 12.61 -3.66 7.04
CA ILE A 212 12.89 -5.09 7.14
C ILE A 212 13.87 -5.36 8.28
N ALA A 213 14.94 -4.57 8.38
CA ALA A 213 15.89 -4.71 9.48
C ALA A 213 15.24 -4.55 10.86
N ARG A 214 14.32 -3.58 11.01
CA ARG A 214 13.58 -3.40 12.26
C ARG A 214 12.69 -4.60 12.57
N THR A 215 11.88 -5.05 11.61
CA THR A 215 10.98 -6.20 11.82
C THR A 215 11.74 -7.47 12.20
N PHE A 216 12.82 -7.81 11.49
CA PHE A 216 13.62 -8.99 11.82
C PHE A 216 14.40 -8.84 13.12
N SER A 217 14.72 -7.60 13.53
CA SER A 217 15.35 -7.34 14.82
C SER A 217 14.39 -7.51 16.00
N THR A 218 13.11 -7.18 15.85
CA THR A 218 12.11 -7.23 16.95
C THR A 218 11.39 -8.57 17.05
N GLU A 219 10.97 -9.13 15.91
CA GLU A 219 10.20 -10.38 15.87
C GLU A 219 11.10 -11.64 15.89
N GLY A 220 12.40 -11.47 15.62
CA GLY A 220 13.37 -12.57 15.55
C GLY A 220 13.16 -13.49 14.35
N VAL A 221 14.03 -14.50 14.20
CA VAL A 221 13.90 -15.51 13.14
C VAL A 221 12.73 -16.46 13.44
N GLU A 222 12.43 -16.69 14.72
CA GLU A 222 11.39 -17.61 15.20
C GLU A 222 9.97 -17.25 14.72
N ALA A 223 9.70 -15.98 14.40
CA ALA A 223 8.41 -15.59 13.82
C ALA A 223 8.20 -16.08 12.37
N PHE A 224 9.25 -16.57 11.70
CA PHE A 224 9.26 -16.89 10.27
C PHE A 224 9.63 -18.34 9.92
N ILE A 225 9.98 -19.18 10.91
CA ILE A 225 10.28 -20.63 10.78
C ILE A 225 9.36 -21.44 11.68
#